data_AF-A0A2D4SQU9-F1
#
_entry.id   AF-A0A2D4SQU9-F1
#
_cell.length_a   1.000
_cell.length_b   1.000
_cell.length_c   1.000
_cell.angle_alpha   90.00
_cell.angle_beta   90.00
_cell.angle_gamma   90.00
#
_symmetry.space_group_name_H-M   'P 1'
#
loop_
_entity.id
_entity.type
_entity.pdbx_description
1 polymer ?
#
loop_
_entity_poly.entity_id
_entity_poly.type
_entity_poly.pdbx_seq_one_letter_code
_entity_poly.pdbx_strand_id
1 'polypeptide(L)'
;MGCRGKKDPVASQTDTEVIDSGSTDNGTTLEPSSAPEPDSAPGVQPTSEPNADPDQEDTATEVDPEGLRDGWVLVWRDEFSGSEIDTNKWEFEVNGQGGGNNELQYYTDRSENSRIENDALVIEARSESYTGTDGTRNYTSARLRTINKGDWTYGRIEARIRLPYGQGIWPAFWMLPTDWVYGGWAASGEID
;
A
#
# COMPACT_ATOMS: atom_id res chain seq x y z
N MET A 1 0.09 4.75 -8.98
CA MET A 1 -0.42 4.28 -7.66
C MET A 1 -1.92 4.22 -7.74
N GLY A 2 -2.58 3.21 -7.19
CA GLY A 2 -4.03 3.08 -7.31
C GLY A 2 -4.69 2.36 -6.16
N CYS A 3 -5.95 2.74 -5.90
CA CYS A 3 -6.84 2.12 -4.93
C CYS A 3 -8.04 1.52 -5.65
N ARG A 4 -8.43 0.31 -5.28
CA ARG A 4 -9.59 -0.39 -5.83
C ARG A 4 -10.57 -0.77 -4.72
N GLY A 5 -11.87 -0.60 -4.99
CA GLY A 5 -12.97 -1.07 -4.15
C GLY A 5 -13.63 -2.32 -4.74
N LYS A 6 -14.27 -3.14 -3.91
CA LYS A 6 -15.08 -4.29 -4.36
C LYS A 6 -16.53 -3.84 -4.52
N LYS A 7 -17.21 -4.27 -5.59
CA LYS A 7 -18.64 -3.98 -5.80
C LYS A 7 -19.47 -5.02 -5.05
N ASP A 8 -19.82 -4.73 -3.80
CA ASP A 8 -20.82 -5.54 -3.08
C ASP A 8 -22.23 -4.97 -3.33
N PRO A 9 -23.25 -5.83 -3.53
CA PRO A 9 -24.63 -5.37 -3.67
C PRO A 9 -25.11 -4.76 -2.35
N VAL A 10 -25.70 -3.58 -2.47
CA VAL A 10 -26.32 -2.81 -1.39
C VAL A 10 -27.19 -3.68 -0.48
N ALA A 11 -26.89 -3.69 0.83
CA ALA A 11 -27.83 -4.06 1.86
C ALA A 11 -27.69 -3.13 3.08
N SER A 12 -28.85 -2.71 3.56
CA SER A 12 -29.15 -1.71 4.58
C SER A 12 -28.72 -2.09 6.00
N GLN A 13 -28.48 -1.06 6.82
CA GLN A 13 -28.33 -1.10 8.28
C GLN A 13 -29.55 -1.70 9.01
N THR A 14 -29.32 -2.27 10.21
CA THR A 14 -29.96 -1.88 11.50
C THR A 14 -29.35 -2.65 12.70
N ASP A 15 -28.77 -1.91 13.65
CA ASP A 15 -29.01 -1.85 15.12
C ASP A 15 -29.34 -3.09 16.01
N THR A 16 -28.50 -3.22 17.05
CA THR A 16 -28.80 -3.17 18.52
C THR A 16 -29.12 -4.44 19.37
N GLU A 17 -28.39 -4.50 20.51
CA GLU A 17 -28.60 -5.08 21.87
C GLU A 17 -28.37 -6.56 22.26
N VAL A 18 -27.29 -6.77 23.04
CA VAL A 18 -27.12 -7.33 24.42
C VAL A 18 -28.29 -8.11 25.07
N ILE A 19 -28.03 -9.31 25.66
CA ILE A 19 -28.22 -9.77 27.09
C ILE A 19 -27.53 -11.16 27.28
N ASP A 20 -26.49 -11.37 28.12
CA ASP A 20 -26.38 -11.81 29.54
C ASP A 20 -26.43 -13.34 29.88
N SER A 21 -25.47 -13.72 30.76
CA SER A 21 -25.51 -14.70 31.88
C SER A 21 -25.07 -16.18 31.74
N GLY A 22 -24.17 -16.58 32.67
CA GLY A 22 -24.00 -17.95 33.23
C GLY A 22 -22.68 -18.66 32.88
N SER A 23 -21.65 -18.70 33.74
CA SER A 23 -21.36 -19.75 34.78
C SER A 23 -21.18 -21.16 34.18
N THR A 24 -20.18 -22.02 34.43
CA THR A 24 -19.17 -22.21 35.50
C THR A 24 -18.10 -23.21 35.00
N ASP A 25 -16.94 -23.22 35.68
CA ASP A 25 -15.79 -24.13 35.62
C ASP A 25 -15.99 -25.60 35.21
N ASN A 26 -14.98 -26.17 34.54
CA ASN A 26 -14.15 -27.26 35.09
C ASN A 26 -12.98 -27.62 34.16
N GLY A 27 -11.77 -27.56 34.70
CA GLY A 27 -10.54 -27.95 34.01
C GLY A 27 -10.35 -29.46 33.88
N THR A 28 -9.65 -29.88 32.84
CA THR A 28 -8.87 -31.13 32.77
C THR A 28 -7.80 -30.97 31.70
N THR A 29 -6.53 -31.07 32.13
CA THR A 29 -5.34 -31.11 31.28
C THR A 29 -5.11 -32.53 30.76
N LEU A 30 -4.97 -32.70 29.44
CA LEU A 30 -4.27 -33.84 28.83
C LEU A 30 -3.48 -33.39 27.59
N GLU A 31 -2.24 -33.86 27.53
CA GLU A 31 -1.13 -33.60 26.60
C GLU A 31 -1.31 -34.18 25.17
N PRO A 32 -0.39 -33.88 24.21
CA PRO A 32 -0.71 -33.75 22.78
C PRO A 32 -0.60 -35.05 21.98
N SER A 33 -1.31 -35.11 20.84
CA SER A 33 -1.20 -36.21 19.87
C SER A 33 -1.09 -35.69 18.43
N SER A 34 -0.32 -36.44 17.65
CA SER A 34 0.37 -36.17 16.38
C SER A 34 -0.51 -35.84 15.17
N ALA A 35 0.04 -35.00 14.28
CA ALA A 35 -0.42 -34.79 12.92
C ALA A 35 -0.19 -36.01 12.01
N PRO A 36 -1.02 -36.22 10.96
CA PRO A 36 -0.66 -37.06 9.83
C PRO A 36 -0.25 -36.22 8.59
N GLU A 37 0.78 -36.72 7.89
CA GLU A 37 1.33 -36.26 6.60
C GLU A 37 0.39 -36.52 5.40
N PRO A 38 0.61 -35.85 4.24
CA PRO A 38 -0.28 -35.93 3.08
C PRO A 38 -0.05 -37.18 2.20
N ASP A 39 -1.16 -37.75 1.74
CA ASP A 39 -1.20 -38.92 0.84
C ASP A 39 -0.91 -38.54 -0.63
N SER A 40 -0.36 -39.51 -1.34
CA SER A 40 0.34 -39.44 -2.62
C SER A 40 -0.59 -39.43 -3.84
N ALA A 41 -0.15 -38.71 -4.89
CA ALA A 41 -0.78 -38.70 -6.21
C ALA A 41 -0.55 -40.01 -6.98
N PRO A 42 -1.48 -40.43 -7.87
CA PRO A 42 -1.16 -41.34 -8.97
C PRO A 42 -1.06 -40.58 -10.31
N GLY A 43 0.06 -40.81 -11.00
CA GLY A 43 0.31 -40.30 -12.35
C GLY A 43 -0.38 -41.11 -13.45
N VAL A 44 -0.59 -40.46 -14.59
CA VAL A 44 -0.90 -41.09 -15.89
C VAL A 44 -0.13 -40.33 -16.98
N GLN A 45 0.63 -41.06 -17.79
CA GLN A 45 1.18 -40.67 -19.10
C GLN A 45 0.58 -41.61 -20.18
N PRO A 46 0.83 -41.44 -21.49
CA PRO A 46 0.67 -40.25 -22.34
C PRO A 46 -0.15 -40.61 -23.61
N THR A 47 -0.82 -39.67 -24.29
CA THR A 47 -1.24 -39.90 -25.70
C THR A 47 -1.20 -38.62 -26.55
N SER A 48 -0.37 -38.69 -27.59
CA SER A 48 -0.41 -38.08 -28.94
C SER A 48 -0.97 -36.66 -29.14
N GLU A 49 -0.07 -35.77 -29.55
CA GLU A 49 -0.34 -34.52 -30.29
C GLU A 49 -1.10 -34.78 -31.61
N PRO A 50 -1.76 -33.74 -32.14
CA PRO A 50 -1.57 -33.45 -33.56
C PRO A 50 -1.16 -32.00 -33.80
N ASN A 51 -0.03 -31.89 -34.52
CA ASN A 51 0.33 -30.91 -35.55
C ASN A 51 0.10 -29.40 -35.31
N ALA A 52 1.23 -28.69 -35.35
CA ALA A 52 1.34 -27.27 -35.60
C ALA A 52 0.65 -26.85 -36.92
N ASP A 53 -0.11 -25.77 -36.85
CA ASP A 53 -0.43 -24.91 -37.98
C ASP A 53 0.47 -23.66 -37.90
N PRO A 54 1.37 -23.42 -38.87
CA PRO A 54 2.35 -22.35 -38.79
C PRO A 54 1.87 -21.12 -39.57
N ASP A 55 0.71 -20.55 -39.26
CA ASP A 55 0.26 -19.28 -39.84
C ASP A 55 -0.84 -18.63 -38.98
N GLN A 56 -0.51 -18.26 -37.73
CA GLN A 56 -1.29 -17.29 -36.98
C GLN A 56 -0.37 -16.12 -36.60
N GLU A 57 -0.59 -15.03 -37.33
CA GLU A 57 -0.02 -13.72 -37.07
C GLU A 57 -0.14 -13.36 -35.58
N ASP A 58 0.97 -12.90 -35.02
CA ASP A 58 1.07 -12.30 -33.69
C ASP A 58 0.23 -11.02 -33.64
N THR A 59 -1.08 -11.17 -33.53
CA THR A 59 -1.98 -10.08 -33.18
C THR A 59 -1.73 -9.79 -31.71
N ALA A 60 -0.85 -8.82 -31.46
CA ALA A 60 -0.64 -8.16 -30.19
C ALA A 60 -1.99 -7.97 -29.50
N THR A 61 -2.21 -8.76 -28.44
CA THR A 61 -3.37 -8.66 -27.57
C THR A 61 -3.41 -7.24 -27.04
N GLU A 62 -4.43 -6.49 -27.42
CA GLU A 62 -4.73 -5.19 -26.82
C GLU A 62 -4.64 -5.31 -25.31
N VAL A 63 -3.76 -4.52 -24.71
CA VAL A 63 -3.65 -4.40 -23.26
C VAL A 63 -4.94 -3.72 -22.82
N ASP A 64 -5.88 -4.48 -22.27
CA ASP A 64 -7.09 -3.95 -21.64
C ASP A 64 -6.68 -2.89 -20.60
N PRO A 65 -6.94 -1.59 -20.85
CA PRO A 65 -6.52 -0.53 -19.96
C PRO A 65 -7.29 -0.53 -18.63
N GLU A 66 -8.34 -1.35 -18.48
CA GLU A 66 -9.16 -1.42 -17.28
C GLU A 66 -8.92 -2.67 -16.43
N GLY A 67 -8.21 -3.69 -16.94
CA GLY A 67 -7.67 -4.82 -16.20
C GLY A 67 -8.46 -5.18 -14.95
N LEU A 68 -9.74 -5.52 -15.12
CA LEU A 68 -10.63 -5.89 -14.03
C LEU A 68 -10.26 -7.31 -13.58
N ARG A 69 -9.19 -7.40 -12.78
CA ARG A 69 -8.94 -8.60 -11.97
C ARG A 69 -10.16 -8.79 -11.06
N ASP A 70 -10.85 -9.93 -11.20
CA ASP A 70 -11.86 -10.49 -10.28
C ASP A 70 -12.66 -9.49 -9.42
N GLY A 71 -13.54 -8.70 -10.03
CA GLY A 71 -14.55 -7.91 -9.30
C GLY A 71 -14.03 -6.66 -8.57
N TRP A 72 -12.81 -6.23 -8.83
CA TRP A 72 -12.24 -4.97 -8.32
C TRP A 72 -12.50 -3.81 -9.27
N VAL A 73 -13.03 -2.70 -8.75
CA VAL A 73 -13.24 -1.44 -9.49
C VAL A 73 -12.18 -0.43 -9.08
N LEU A 74 -11.51 0.19 -10.06
CA LEU A 74 -10.59 1.28 -9.81
C LEU A 74 -11.35 2.53 -9.33
N VAL A 75 -11.03 3.03 -8.14
CA VAL A 75 -11.71 4.20 -7.53
C VAL A 75 -10.80 5.41 -7.38
N TRP A 76 -9.49 5.21 -7.36
CA TRP A 76 -8.51 6.28 -7.32
C TRP A 76 -7.20 5.84 -7.95
N ARG A 77 -6.51 6.76 -8.63
CA ARG A 77 -5.16 6.56 -9.11
C ARG A 77 -4.38 7.84 -9.27
N ASP A 78 -3.07 7.69 -9.28
CA ASP A 78 -2.13 8.67 -9.80
C ASP A 78 -1.05 7.96 -10.62
N GLU A 79 -1.03 8.24 -11.93
CA GLU A 79 -0.03 7.70 -12.85
C GLU A 79 1.16 8.65 -13.02
N PHE A 80 1.14 9.80 -12.33
CA PHE A 80 2.22 10.80 -12.38
C PHE A 80 2.60 11.24 -13.80
N SER A 81 1.62 11.37 -14.70
CA SER A 81 1.81 11.78 -16.10
C SER A 81 1.68 13.30 -16.32
N GLY A 82 1.48 14.07 -15.24
CA GLY A 82 1.39 15.53 -15.28
C GLY A 82 2.77 16.20 -15.28
N SER A 83 2.83 17.52 -15.41
CA SER A 83 4.07 18.28 -15.24
C SER A 83 4.40 18.58 -13.78
N GLU A 84 3.42 18.43 -12.88
CA GLU A 84 3.51 18.76 -11.46
C GLU A 84 2.72 17.76 -10.62
N ILE A 85 3.08 17.66 -9.33
CA ILE A 85 2.39 16.81 -8.36
C ILE A 85 1.01 17.43 -8.10
N ASP A 86 -0.06 16.62 -8.27
CA ASP A 86 -1.43 17.09 -8.08
C ASP A 86 -1.72 17.34 -6.60
N THR A 87 -1.75 18.62 -6.22
CA THR A 87 -2.00 19.04 -4.84
C THR A 87 -3.46 18.83 -4.39
N ASN A 88 -4.37 18.45 -5.29
CA ASN A 88 -5.69 17.96 -4.88
C ASN A 88 -5.62 16.52 -4.35
N LYS A 89 -4.58 15.76 -4.68
CA LYS A 89 -4.36 14.38 -4.23
C LYS A 89 -3.31 14.25 -3.14
N TRP A 90 -2.27 15.09 -3.20
CA TRP A 90 -1.11 14.99 -2.33
C TRP A 90 -0.90 16.26 -1.50
N GLU A 91 -0.51 16.07 -0.25
CA GLU A 91 0.01 17.10 0.65
C GLU A 91 1.51 16.84 0.88
N PHE A 92 2.31 17.91 0.85
CA PHE A 92 3.70 17.86 1.29
C PHE A 92 3.77 18.05 2.81
N GLU A 93 4.33 17.08 3.51
CA GLU A 93 4.71 17.28 4.90
C GLU A 93 6.08 17.98 4.95
N VAL A 94 6.09 19.21 5.48
CA VAL A 94 7.31 20.04 5.55
C VAL A 94 7.71 20.24 7.00
N ASN A 95 8.73 19.51 7.45
CA ASN A 95 9.32 19.68 8.78
C ASN A 95 10.70 19.01 8.89
N GLY A 96 11.45 19.39 9.92
CA GLY A 96 12.70 18.77 10.32
C GLY A 96 12.63 18.14 11.71
N GLN A 97 11.47 17.59 12.11
CA GLN A 97 11.20 17.18 13.50
C GLN A 97 11.64 15.74 13.82
N GLY A 98 12.07 14.98 12.81
CA GLY A 98 12.64 13.64 12.99
C GLY A 98 11.63 12.50 13.03
N GLY A 99 10.36 12.75 12.69
CA GLY A 99 9.35 11.71 12.39
C GLY A 99 9.01 10.76 13.54
N GLY A 100 9.44 11.04 14.77
CA GLY A 100 9.35 10.11 15.91
C GLY A 100 10.49 9.08 15.99
N ASN A 101 11.32 8.97 14.95
CA ASN A 101 12.37 7.95 14.81
C ASN A 101 13.80 8.51 14.79
N ASN A 102 13.97 9.76 15.24
CA ASN A 102 15.26 10.49 15.16
C ASN A 102 15.79 10.59 13.73
N GLU A 103 14.88 10.74 12.76
CA GLU A 103 15.22 10.90 11.35
C GLU A 103 16.07 12.17 11.11
N LEU A 104 17.02 12.09 10.18
CA LEU A 104 18.06 13.11 10.01
C LEU A 104 17.71 14.18 8.97
N GLN A 105 16.72 13.92 8.12
CA GLN A 105 16.34 14.77 7.01
C GLN A 105 15.38 15.88 7.43
N TYR A 106 15.39 16.95 6.64
CA TYR A 106 14.30 17.92 6.56
C TYR A 106 13.40 17.53 5.37
N TYR A 107 12.12 17.23 5.61
CA TYR A 107 11.17 17.06 4.52
C TYR A 107 10.81 18.43 3.94
N THR A 108 10.89 18.59 2.63
CA THR A 108 10.59 19.85 1.93
C THR A 108 9.56 19.65 0.82
N ASP A 109 8.99 20.75 0.33
CA ASP A 109 8.11 20.83 -0.84
C ASP A 109 8.85 21.28 -2.11
N ARG A 110 10.20 21.31 -2.07
CA ARG A 110 11.03 21.75 -3.19
C ARG A 110 11.10 20.69 -4.29
N SER A 111 11.17 21.15 -5.54
CA SER A 111 11.29 20.29 -6.74
C SER A 111 12.54 19.39 -6.74
N GLU A 112 13.57 19.81 -6.01
CA GLU A 112 14.81 19.06 -5.80
C GLU A 112 14.57 17.78 -5.02
N ASN A 113 13.56 17.74 -4.14
CA ASN A 113 13.24 16.59 -3.30
C ASN A 113 12.03 15.80 -3.80
N SER A 114 11.10 16.43 -4.51
CA SER A 114 9.96 15.74 -5.13
C SER A 114 9.52 16.40 -6.43
N ARG A 115 9.45 15.62 -7.50
CA ARG A 115 9.02 16.09 -8.82
C ARG A 115 8.47 14.94 -9.66
N ILE A 116 7.78 15.29 -10.73
CA ILE A 116 7.46 14.32 -11.79
C ILE A 116 8.59 14.34 -12.82
N GLU A 117 9.13 13.17 -13.12
CA GLU A 117 10.18 12.98 -14.13
C GLU A 117 9.96 11.64 -14.83
N ASN A 118 9.89 11.64 -16.16
CA ASN A 118 9.65 10.44 -16.97
C ASN A 118 8.39 9.64 -16.56
N ASP A 119 7.25 10.34 -16.42
CA ASP A 119 5.96 9.78 -16.01
C ASP A 119 6.00 9.02 -14.65
N ALA A 120 6.86 9.48 -13.74
CA ALA A 120 6.99 8.92 -12.41
C ALA A 120 7.20 10.01 -11.36
N LEU A 121 6.64 9.80 -10.17
CA LEU A 121 7.04 10.55 -8.98
C LEU A 121 8.46 10.15 -8.59
N VAL A 122 9.36 11.13 -8.61
CA VAL A 122 10.70 11.02 -8.04
C VAL A 122 10.69 11.65 -6.65
N ILE A 123 11.00 10.84 -5.63
CA ILE A 123 11.35 11.33 -4.29
C ILE A 123 12.86 11.16 -4.15
N GLU A 124 13.54 12.28 -3.92
CA GLU A 124 15.00 12.34 -3.90
C GLU A 124 15.51 12.83 -2.55
N ALA A 125 16.19 11.93 -1.84
CA ALA A 125 16.95 12.29 -0.66
C ALA A 125 18.30 12.90 -1.08
N ARG A 126 18.66 14.06 -0.52
CA ARG A 126 19.88 14.79 -0.88
C ARG A 126 20.71 15.04 0.37
N SER A 127 22.03 14.88 0.24
CA SER A 127 22.99 15.29 1.26
C SER A 127 23.32 16.77 1.07
N GLU A 128 22.59 17.65 1.75
CA GLU A 128 22.77 19.09 1.69
C GLU A 128 22.44 19.75 3.03
N SER A 129 23.08 20.88 3.33
CA SER A 129 22.70 21.69 4.49
C SER A 129 21.46 22.51 4.16
N TYR A 130 20.40 22.34 4.95
CA TYR A 130 19.13 23.05 4.79
C TYR A 130 18.66 23.58 6.15
N THR A 131 18.29 24.86 6.19
CA THR A 131 17.76 25.52 7.39
C THR A 131 16.31 25.92 7.15
N GLY A 132 15.40 25.25 7.85
CA GLY A 132 13.99 25.61 7.90
C GLY A 132 13.58 26.14 9.28
N THR A 133 12.29 26.19 9.53
CA THR A 133 11.72 26.64 10.82
C THR A 133 12.10 25.73 11.99
N ASP A 134 12.35 24.44 11.73
CA ASP A 134 12.75 23.46 12.75
C ASP A 134 14.27 23.37 12.94
N GLY A 135 15.02 24.33 12.39
CA GLY A 135 16.48 24.37 12.46
C GLY A 135 17.18 23.77 11.24
N THR A 136 18.49 23.51 11.40
CA THR A 136 19.36 23.03 10.32
C THR A 136 19.49 21.51 10.33
N ARG A 137 19.33 20.91 9.15
CA ARG A 137 19.59 19.48 8.87
C ARG A 137 20.61 19.34 7.74
N ASN A 138 21.29 18.20 7.71
CA ASN A 138 22.32 17.88 6.70
C ASN A 138 21.80 16.97 5.57
N TYR A 139 20.51 16.66 5.60
CA TYR A 139 19.82 15.92 4.57
C TYR A 139 18.47 16.55 4.31
N THR A 140 18.01 16.46 3.07
CA THR A 140 16.65 16.83 2.68
C THR A 140 16.00 15.64 1.98
N SER A 141 14.68 15.56 2.06
CA SER A 141 13.88 14.55 1.36
C SER A 141 12.46 15.08 1.14
N ALA A 142 11.54 14.24 0.70
CA ALA A 142 10.12 14.55 0.63
C ALA A 142 9.27 13.46 1.30
N ARG A 143 8.15 13.88 1.88
CA ARG A 143 7.10 13.00 2.41
C ARG A 143 5.76 13.53 1.92
N LEU A 144 5.07 12.70 1.14
CA LEU A 144 3.77 13.03 0.56
C LEU A 144 2.68 12.22 1.24
N ARG A 145 1.53 12.85 1.52
CA ARG A 145 0.40 12.24 2.21
C ARG A 145 -0.90 12.53 1.47
N THR A 146 -1.89 11.64 1.61
CA THR A 146 -3.25 11.84 1.07
C THR A 146 -4.26 12.25 2.15
N ILE A 147 -3.79 12.63 3.34
CA ILE A 147 -4.65 13.03 4.46
C ILE A 147 -5.65 14.12 4.01
N ASN A 148 -6.94 13.91 4.27
CA ASN A 148 -8.05 14.77 3.84
C ASN A 148 -8.17 14.99 2.32
N LYS A 149 -7.51 14.17 1.51
CA LYS A 149 -7.53 14.20 0.02
C LYS A 149 -7.99 12.88 -0.58
N GLY A 150 -7.70 11.78 0.11
CA GLY A 150 -8.16 10.44 -0.22
C GLY A 150 -7.79 9.47 0.89
N ASP A 151 -8.82 8.82 1.43
CA ASP A 151 -8.73 7.76 2.41
C ASP A 151 -9.75 6.68 2.07
N TRP A 152 -9.38 5.42 2.34
CA TRP A 152 -10.19 4.27 1.94
C TRP A 152 -10.31 3.32 3.11
N THR A 153 -11.55 2.95 3.42
CA THR A 153 -11.83 1.83 4.31
C THR A 153 -11.99 0.58 3.44
N TYR A 154 -11.07 -0.36 3.65
CA TYR A 154 -10.89 -1.56 2.84
C TYR A 154 -10.49 -1.26 1.39
N GLY A 155 -9.98 -2.29 0.73
CA GLY A 155 -9.63 -2.21 -0.68
C GLY A 155 -8.32 -2.92 -1.00
N ARG A 156 -7.89 -2.72 -2.24
CA ARG A 156 -6.57 -3.12 -2.71
C ARG A 156 -5.81 -1.86 -3.10
N ILE A 157 -4.61 -1.73 -2.55
CA ILE A 157 -3.72 -0.60 -2.78
C ILE A 157 -2.45 -1.11 -3.42
N GLU A 158 -2.07 -0.51 -4.55
CA GLU A 158 -0.91 -0.92 -5.33
C GLU A 158 -0.02 0.27 -5.68
N ALA A 159 1.29 0.07 -5.51
CA ALA A 159 2.32 0.99 -5.97
C ALA A 159 3.41 0.21 -6.71
N ARG A 160 3.90 0.77 -7.81
CA ARG A 160 5.06 0.26 -8.54
C ARG A 160 6.23 1.21 -8.27
N ILE A 161 7.18 0.76 -7.45
CA ILE A 161 8.23 1.60 -6.90
C ILE A 161 9.59 0.98 -7.23
N ARG A 162 10.54 1.81 -7.70
CA ARG A 162 11.97 1.47 -7.73
C ARG A 162 12.64 2.12 -6.53
N LEU A 163 13.21 1.32 -5.65
CA LEU A 163 13.81 1.80 -4.41
C LEU A 163 15.26 2.27 -4.62
N PRO A 164 15.71 3.30 -3.89
CA PRO A 164 17.12 3.65 -3.78
C PRO A 164 17.88 2.59 -2.97
N TYR A 165 19.21 2.64 -3.02
CA TYR A 165 20.07 1.82 -2.17
C TYR A 165 21.14 2.70 -1.50
N GLY A 166 21.53 2.33 -0.28
CA GLY A 166 22.56 3.04 0.47
C GLY A 166 22.33 2.95 1.98
N GLN A 167 23.41 2.97 2.76
CA GLN A 167 23.31 2.97 4.21
C GLN A 167 22.54 4.19 4.71
N GLY A 168 21.58 3.97 5.61
CA GLY A 168 20.76 5.03 6.22
C GLY A 168 19.61 5.54 5.36
N ILE A 169 19.45 5.04 4.12
CA ILE A 169 18.28 5.33 3.30
C ILE A 169 17.11 4.45 3.75
N TRP A 170 15.97 5.07 4.03
CA TRP A 170 14.77 4.39 4.50
C TRP A 170 13.55 4.84 3.68
N PRO A 171 13.31 4.21 2.51
CA PRO A 171 12.10 4.47 1.72
C PRO A 171 10.93 3.71 2.34
N ALA A 172 9.76 4.34 2.41
CA ALA A 172 8.55 3.73 2.94
C ALA A 172 7.35 4.03 2.05
N PHE A 173 6.46 3.06 1.94
CA PHE A 173 5.13 3.20 1.36
C PHE A 173 4.13 2.57 2.33
N TRP A 174 3.46 3.42 3.10
CA TRP A 174 2.74 3.02 4.30
C TRP A 174 1.49 3.89 4.49
N MET A 175 0.66 3.54 5.45
CA MET A 175 -0.63 4.18 5.71
C MET A 175 -0.86 4.43 7.19
N LEU A 176 -1.50 5.57 7.47
CA LEU A 176 -2.10 5.92 8.76
C LEU A 176 -3.60 6.15 8.59
N PRO A 177 -4.39 5.99 9.66
CA PRO A 177 -5.78 6.41 9.64
C PRO A 177 -5.88 7.94 9.53
N THR A 178 -6.94 8.42 8.87
CA THR A 178 -7.29 9.85 8.87
C THR A 178 -7.72 10.29 10.28
N ASP A 179 -8.53 9.46 10.94
CA ASP A 179 -9.08 9.72 12.27
C ASP A 179 -8.44 8.84 13.35
N TRP A 180 -8.00 9.45 14.45
CA TRP A 180 -7.35 8.77 15.58
C TRP A 180 -8.36 8.24 16.61
N VAL A 181 -9.38 7.50 16.14
CA VAL A 181 -10.56 7.11 16.95
C VAL A 181 -10.20 6.25 18.17
N TYR A 182 -9.13 5.45 18.07
CA TYR A 182 -8.70 4.54 19.14
C TYR A 182 -7.55 5.11 19.99
N GLY A 183 -7.22 6.39 19.82
CA GLY A 183 -6.11 7.07 20.50
C GLY A 183 -4.97 7.44 19.56
N GLY A 184 -3.93 8.09 20.09
CA GLY A 184 -2.73 8.44 19.30
C GLY A 184 -1.98 7.21 18.78
N TRP A 185 -0.91 7.45 18.04
CA TRP A 185 -0.04 6.37 17.60
C TRP A 185 0.49 5.56 18.81
N ALA A 186 0.47 4.22 18.79
CA ALA A 186 0.09 3.32 17.69
C ALA A 186 -1.36 2.78 17.78
N ALA A 187 -2.17 3.24 18.74
CA ALA A 187 -3.45 2.62 19.07
C ALA A 187 -4.49 2.65 17.93
N SER A 188 -4.45 3.67 17.07
CA SER A 188 -5.34 3.74 15.89
C SER A 188 -4.84 2.99 14.65
N GLY A 189 -3.64 2.40 14.70
CA GLY A 189 -3.10 1.55 13.65
C GLY A 189 -2.14 2.24 12.68
N GLU A 190 -1.34 1.41 12.02
CA GLU A 190 -0.36 1.72 10.99
C GLU A 190 -0.23 0.48 10.09
N ILE A 191 -0.10 0.67 8.77
CA ILE A 191 0.15 -0.41 7.81
C ILE A 191 1.37 -0.03 6.98
N ASP A 192 2.46 -0.77 7.14
CA ASP A 192 3.70 -0.64 6.35
C ASP A 192 3.79 -1.71 5.25
#